data_AF-A0AAW0DBG5-F1
#
_entry.id   AF-A0AAW0DBG5-F1
#
_cell.length_a   1.000
_cell.length_b   1.000
_cell.length_c   1.000
_cell.angle_alpha   90.00
_cell.angle_beta   90.00
_cell.angle_gamma   90.00
#
_symmetry.space_group_name_H-M   'P 1'
#
loop_
_entity.id
_entity.type
_entity.pdbx_description
1 polymer ?
#
loop_
_entity_poly.entity_id
_entity_poly.type
_entity_poly.pdbx_seq_one_letter_code
_entity_poly.pdbx_strand_id
1 'polypeptide(L)'
;MLGDLDNVIKEYTTLQNAVEQHVDGAESALEQWKIAKRAEVEARTNQVVKCRKWFIEAVKDYNDAREQRISKHKARIRSLLAREGFCTVDVDASEDEWMSINNSSLWPDWINYGYGRVQRITHSKWKKDRYQYIPLVERARDERLLRERQLLVEARKEVAYDVITNVKKATKPSLWPYWPPTSLIRDTIPVFQDLINSPSDKPITEQDCAEAIPLIQPFVDLWIAGMRKQYRGMIPHRTGTADTPTNVDVLSLATSVFSCDETFDCRHLLLSWEAVGTHNHRIEHDQRSSTQFNESGSEAVFSLLRVLGLDPSRTLAVDMDARNDRFLCLACPSHVKRRPVFNWREAVGHAFSEEHEQTRWYALPEKCASIIRKCETDTITTSDVWCCNHCPEHLESRVMRWYALNHVTKVHGIARPRPDIDYFYFPPSSGRPSRGLHMINIEAGGLYACMHCNLPRTSLLTNQQLRMHLKDK
;
A
#
# COMPACT_ATOMS: atom_id res chain seq x y z
N MET A 1 1.61 49.77 -45.38
CA MET A 1 3.03 49.47 -45.65
C MET A 1 3.26 49.02 -47.08
N LEU A 2 2.43 48.15 -47.66
CA LEU A 2 2.60 47.69 -49.06
C LEU A 2 2.51 48.82 -50.11
N GLY A 3 1.55 49.73 -49.99
CA GLY A 3 1.38 50.83 -50.96
C GLY A 3 2.52 51.87 -51.00
N ASP A 4 3.41 51.88 -50.00
CA ASP A 4 4.58 52.77 -49.98
C ASP A 4 5.75 52.14 -50.76
N LEU A 5 5.83 50.80 -50.77
CA LEU A 5 6.85 50.06 -51.50
C LEU A 5 6.59 50.11 -53.01
N ASP A 6 5.33 49.98 -53.44
CA ASP A 6 4.95 50.06 -54.86
C ASP A 6 5.32 51.41 -55.49
N ASN A 7 5.14 52.51 -54.73
CA ASN A 7 5.55 53.85 -55.17
C ASN A 7 7.07 53.97 -55.28
N VAL A 8 7.82 53.46 -54.30
CA VAL A 8 9.29 53.46 -54.33
C VAL A 8 9.82 52.63 -55.50
N ILE A 9 9.23 51.47 -55.78
CA ILE A 9 9.58 50.62 -56.93
C ILE A 9 9.29 51.35 -58.23
N LYS A 10 8.12 51.98 -58.36
CA LYS A 10 7.74 52.74 -59.56
C LYS A 10 8.70 53.90 -59.84
N GLU A 11 9.04 54.68 -58.82
CA GLU A 11 10.03 55.78 -58.93
C GLU A 11 11.40 55.26 -59.34
N TYR A 12 11.87 54.18 -58.71
CA TYR A 12 13.16 53.56 -59.04
C TYR A 12 13.21 53.07 -60.49
N THR A 13 12.20 52.31 -60.92
CA THR A 13 12.09 51.81 -62.30
C THR A 13 12.06 52.94 -63.32
N THR A 14 11.37 54.06 -63.00
CA THR A 14 11.33 55.24 -63.89
C THR A 14 12.71 55.87 -64.06
N LEU A 15 13.46 56.06 -62.97
CA LEU A 15 14.82 56.62 -63.01
C LEU A 15 15.81 55.66 -63.67
N GLN A 16 15.67 54.34 -63.45
CA GLN A 16 16.51 53.33 -64.08
C GLN A 16 16.29 53.29 -65.59
N ASN A 17 15.04 53.32 -66.06
CA ASN A 17 14.72 53.38 -67.49
C ASN A 17 15.32 54.64 -68.16
N ALA A 18 15.36 55.78 -67.47
CA ALA A 18 15.97 57.00 -67.98
C ALA A 18 17.50 56.89 -68.14
N VAL A 19 18.16 56.15 -67.25
CA VAL A 19 19.60 55.81 -67.36
C VAL A 19 19.84 54.91 -68.58
N GLU A 20 19.03 53.87 -68.75
CA GLU A 20 19.12 52.94 -69.90
C GLU A 20 18.87 53.63 -71.25
N GLN A 21 18.07 54.70 -71.26
CA GLN A 21 17.82 55.54 -72.44
C GLN A 21 18.87 56.64 -72.65
N HIS A 22 19.94 56.69 -71.84
CA HIS A 22 21.02 57.69 -71.92
C HIS A 22 20.52 59.15 -71.83
N VAL A 23 19.50 59.41 -71.03
CA VAL A 23 19.04 60.78 -70.78
C VAL A 23 20.13 61.53 -69.98
N ASP A 24 20.58 62.68 -70.48
CA ASP A 24 21.62 63.49 -69.84
C ASP A 24 21.27 63.79 -68.37
N GLY A 25 22.19 63.45 -67.46
CA GLY A 25 22.04 63.65 -66.01
C GLY A 25 21.25 62.57 -65.26
N ALA A 26 20.71 61.55 -65.94
CA ALA A 26 19.91 60.50 -65.31
C ALA A 26 20.68 59.67 -64.26
N GLU A 27 21.96 59.38 -64.49
CA GLU A 27 22.80 58.65 -63.52
C GLU A 27 22.97 59.44 -62.21
N SER A 28 23.24 60.74 -62.33
CA SER A 28 23.34 61.64 -61.17
C SER A 28 21.99 61.74 -60.44
N ALA A 29 20.87 61.82 -61.17
CA ALA A 29 19.55 61.87 -60.57
C ALA A 29 19.20 60.57 -59.82
N LEU A 30 19.52 59.40 -60.39
CA LEU A 30 19.32 58.11 -59.75
C LEU A 30 20.17 57.97 -58.48
N GLU A 31 21.44 58.38 -58.52
CA GLU A 31 22.31 58.31 -57.34
C GLU A 31 21.86 59.26 -56.22
N GLN A 32 21.48 60.49 -56.58
CA GLN A 32 20.89 61.44 -55.61
C GLN A 32 19.60 60.89 -55.00
N TRP A 33 18.73 60.27 -55.79
CA TRP A 33 17.51 59.62 -55.27
C TRP A 33 17.85 58.46 -54.33
N LYS A 34 18.83 57.60 -54.67
CA LYS A 34 19.28 56.49 -53.80
C LYS A 34 19.82 56.99 -52.46
N ILE A 35 20.59 58.07 -52.47
CA ILE A 35 21.11 58.72 -51.25
C ILE A 35 19.94 59.26 -50.42
N ALA A 36 19.02 60.00 -51.04
CA ALA A 36 17.86 60.57 -50.36
C ALA A 36 16.94 59.49 -49.77
N LYS A 37 16.67 58.42 -50.50
CA LYS A 37 15.83 57.30 -50.02
C LYS A 37 16.50 56.49 -48.92
N ARG A 38 17.81 56.26 -48.99
CA ARG A 38 18.55 55.64 -47.87
C ARG A 38 18.43 56.48 -46.61
N ALA A 39 18.61 57.80 -46.72
CA ALA A 39 18.43 58.70 -45.58
C ALA A 39 16.99 58.69 -45.03
N GLU A 40 15.97 58.63 -45.89
CA GLU A 40 14.56 58.50 -45.49
C GLU A 40 14.29 57.19 -44.73
N VAL A 41 14.75 56.05 -45.26
CA VAL A 41 14.59 54.73 -44.64
C VAL A 41 15.33 54.66 -43.31
N GLU A 42 16.54 55.21 -43.23
CA GLU A 42 17.32 55.29 -42.00
C GLU A 42 16.59 56.14 -40.95
N ALA A 43 16.04 57.30 -41.34
CA ALA A 43 15.25 58.15 -40.46
C ALA A 43 13.98 57.43 -39.94
N ARG A 44 13.24 56.75 -40.81
CA ARG A 44 12.06 55.94 -40.42
C ARG A 44 12.44 54.78 -39.52
N THR A 45 13.53 54.08 -39.81
CA THR A 45 14.04 52.96 -38.99
C THR A 45 14.43 53.45 -37.60
N ASN A 46 15.16 54.56 -37.53
CA ASN A 46 15.51 55.22 -36.27
C ASN A 46 14.26 55.64 -35.47
N GLN A 47 13.23 56.14 -36.16
CA GLN A 47 11.95 56.47 -35.52
C GLN A 47 11.22 55.23 -35.00
N VAL A 48 11.18 54.13 -35.77
CA VAL A 48 10.59 52.85 -35.32
C VAL A 48 11.32 52.31 -34.10
N VAL A 49 12.66 52.37 -34.08
CA VAL A 49 13.47 51.96 -32.91
C VAL A 49 13.13 52.83 -31.69
N LYS A 50 13.02 54.15 -31.86
CA LYS A 50 12.59 55.07 -30.78
C LYS A 50 11.18 54.75 -30.28
N CYS A 51 10.22 54.56 -31.18
CA CYS A 51 8.85 54.20 -30.82
C CYS A 51 8.79 52.85 -30.10
N ARG A 52 9.56 51.85 -30.55
CA ARG A 52 9.64 50.54 -29.91
C ARG A 52 10.25 50.63 -28.51
N LYS A 53 11.34 51.38 -28.35
CA LYS A 53 11.97 51.62 -27.05
C LYS A 53 10.99 52.31 -26.09
N TRP A 54 10.35 53.39 -26.54
CA TRP A 54 9.32 54.08 -25.78
C TRP A 54 8.17 53.14 -25.39
N PHE A 55 7.69 52.31 -26.31
CA PHE A 55 6.61 51.35 -26.02
C PHE A 55 7.02 50.35 -24.94
N ILE A 56 8.24 49.79 -25.01
CA ILE A 56 8.74 48.85 -24.00
C ILE A 56 8.86 49.53 -22.63
N GLU A 57 9.43 50.74 -22.58
CA GLU A 57 9.56 51.53 -21.34
C GLU A 57 8.18 51.88 -20.76
N ALA A 58 7.25 52.36 -21.60
CA ALA A 58 5.90 52.71 -21.17
C ALA A 58 5.12 51.49 -20.65
N VAL A 59 5.27 50.32 -21.28
CA VAL A 59 4.66 49.07 -20.82
C VAL A 59 5.26 48.64 -19.47
N LYS A 60 6.58 48.75 -19.30
CA LYS A 60 7.25 48.45 -18.04
C LYS A 60 6.77 49.38 -16.92
N ASP A 61 6.85 50.70 -17.13
CA ASP A 61 6.41 51.70 -16.15
C ASP A 61 4.94 51.51 -15.77
N TYR A 62 4.10 51.16 -16.75
CA TYR A 62 2.70 50.82 -16.52
C TYR A 62 2.52 49.59 -15.62
N ASN A 63 3.25 48.51 -15.90
CA ASN A 63 3.19 47.27 -15.12
C ASN A 63 3.70 47.49 -13.69
N ASP A 64 4.85 48.16 -13.53
CA ASP A 64 5.42 48.48 -12.21
C ASP A 64 4.43 49.33 -11.39
N ALA A 65 3.85 50.36 -12.00
CA ALA A 65 2.84 51.20 -11.34
C ALA A 65 1.56 50.41 -11.00
N ARG A 66 1.16 49.45 -11.86
CA ARG A 66 0.01 48.56 -11.62
C ARG A 66 0.27 47.63 -10.44
N GLU A 67 1.42 46.97 -10.39
CA GLU A 67 1.82 46.10 -9.29
C GLU A 67 1.88 46.86 -7.96
N GLN A 68 2.44 48.06 -7.96
CA GLN A 68 2.45 48.93 -6.77
C GLN A 68 1.02 49.28 -6.30
N ARG A 69 0.09 49.56 -7.22
CA ARG A 69 -1.32 49.82 -6.87
C ARG A 69 -1.98 48.59 -6.27
N ILE A 70 -1.79 47.41 -6.88
CA ILE A 70 -2.29 46.13 -6.38
C ILE A 70 -1.72 45.84 -4.99
N SER A 71 -0.41 45.98 -4.80
CA SER A 71 0.28 45.74 -3.53
C SER A 71 -0.25 46.65 -2.42
N LYS A 72 -0.38 47.97 -2.68
CA LYS A 72 -0.95 48.92 -1.72
C LYS A 72 -2.39 48.59 -1.34
N HIS A 73 -3.18 48.13 -2.30
CA HIS A 73 -4.56 47.72 -2.07
C HIS A 73 -4.66 46.43 -1.25
N LYS A 74 -3.85 45.42 -1.58
CA LYS A 74 -3.73 44.19 -0.79
C LYS A 74 -3.36 44.51 0.66
N ALA A 75 -2.32 45.31 0.86
CA ALA A 75 -1.91 45.77 2.19
C ALA A 75 -3.02 46.52 2.93
N ARG A 76 -3.83 47.33 2.21
CA ARG A 76 -4.96 48.04 2.80
C ARG A 76 -6.07 47.09 3.23
N ILE A 77 -6.45 46.12 2.40
CA ILE A 77 -7.45 45.09 2.74
C ILE A 77 -6.98 44.27 3.93
N ARG A 78 -5.73 43.78 3.92
CA ARG A 78 -5.13 43.06 5.05
C ARG A 78 -5.23 43.85 6.36
N SER A 79 -4.84 45.12 6.33
CA SER A 79 -4.92 45.99 7.51
C SER A 79 -6.37 46.19 8.00
N LEU A 80 -7.35 46.26 7.09
CA LEU A 80 -8.75 46.38 7.46
C LEU A 80 -9.29 45.08 8.07
N LEU A 81 -9.00 43.93 7.46
CA LEU A 81 -9.39 42.62 7.99
C LEU A 81 -8.73 42.31 9.33
N ALA A 82 -7.46 42.66 9.52
CA ALA A 82 -6.78 42.55 10.80
C ALA A 82 -7.46 43.40 11.88
N ARG A 83 -7.99 44.58 11.53
CA ARG A 83 -8.78 45.42 12.46
C ARG A 83 -10.15 44.84 12.79
N GLU A 84 -10.72 44.00 11.93
CA GLU A 84 -11.95 43.24 12.23
C GLU A 84 -11.64 41.99 13.09
N GLY A 85 -10.36 41.73 13.41
CA GLY A 85 -9.93 40.65 14.29
C GLY A 85 -9.51 39.35 13.58
N PHE A 86 -9.44 39.34 12.25
CA PHE A 86 -8.97 38.17 11.51
C PHE A 86 -7.46 38.01 11.62
N CYS A 87 -6.99 36.76 11.74
CA CYS A 87 -5.56 36.48 11.73
C CYS A 87 -5.00 36.57 10.31
N THR A 88 -3.70 36.81 10.17
CA THR A 88 -3.04 36.98 8.87
C THR A 88 -3.15 35.74 7.99
N VAL A 89 -3.11 34.54 8.59
CA VAL A 89 -3.17 33.26 7.87
C VAL A 89 -4.49 33.11 7.12
N ASP A 90 -5.63 33.44 7.76
CA ASP A 90 -6.97 33.34 7.15
C ASP A 90 -7.14 34.39 6.03
N VAL A 91 -6.54 35.56 6.22
CA VAL A 91 -6.58 36.66 5.25
C VAL A 91 -5.75 36.34 4.00
N ASP A 92 -4.56 35.77 4.20
CA ASP A 92 -3.68 35.38 3.10
C ASP A 92 -4.26 34.18 2.31
N ALA A 93 -4.85 33.20 2.99
CA ALA A 93 -5.50 32.05 2.36
C ALA A 93 -6.70 32.42 1.46
N SER A 94 -7.36 33.55 1.73
CA SER A 94 -8.49 34.06 0.94
C SER A 94 -8.09 35.10 -0.12
N GLU A 95 -6.80 35.42 -0.26
CA GLU A 95 -6.30 36.54 -1.07
C GLU A 95 -6.77 36.53 -2.53
N ASP A 96 -6.61 35.39 -3.19
CA ASP A 96 -6.94 35.27 -4.61
C ASP A 96 -8.45 35.45 -4.84
N GLU A 97 -9.27 34.91 -3.93
CA GLU A 97 -10.73 34.95 -4.03
C GLU A 97 -11.24 36.38 -3.87
N TRP A 98 -10.73 37.15 -2.90
CA TRP A 98 -11.16 38.53 -2.76
C TRP A 98 -10.49 39.51 -3.73
N MET A 99 -9.33 39.16 -4.29
CA MET A 99 -8.77 39.87 -5.45
C MET A 99 -9.66 39.69 -6.68
N SER A 100 -10.29 38.52 -6.84
CA SER A 100 -11.23 38.26 -7.92
C SER A 100 -12.50 39.12 -7.83
N ILE A 101 -13.01 39.40 -6.62
CA ILE A 101 -14.18 40.29 -6.42
C ILE A 101 -13.95 41.67 -7.05
N ASN A 102 -12.74 42.22 -6.89
CA ASN A 102 -12.38 43.52 -7.47
C ASN A 102 -12.04 43.45 -8.96
N ASN A 103 -11.73 42.27 -9.49
CA ASN A 103 -11.52 42.03 -10.91
C ASN A 103 -12.81 41.61 -11.65
N SER A 104 -13.85 41.21 -10.92
CA SER A 104 -15.09 40.60 -11.45
C SER A 104 -16.11 41.62 -12.00
N SER A 105 -15.80 42.92 -12.08
CA SER A 105 -16.67 43.81 -12.83
C SER A 105 -16.53 43.51 -14.33
N LEU A 106 -17.40 42.63 -14.86
CA LEU A 106 -18.23 42.75 -16.08
C LEU A 106 -17.70 43.48 -17.34
N TRP A 107 -16.40 43.73 -17.45
CA TRP A 107 -15.80 44.41 -18.60
C TRP A 107 -14.98 43.39 -19.40
N PRO A 108 -15.18 43.29 -20.73
CA PRO A 108 -14.41 42.42 -21.60
C PRO A 108 -12.90 42.57 -21.36
N ASP A 109 -12.16 41.46 -21.44
CA ASP A 109 -10.71 41.40 -21.15
C ASP A 109 -9.89 42.51 -21.84
N TRP A 110 -10.30 42.94 -23.03
CA TRP A 110 -9.65 44.01 -23.80
C TRP A 110 -9.86 45.44 -23.25
N ILE A 111 -10.87 45.69 -22.43
CA ILE A 111 -11.06 46.96 -21.67
C ILE A 111 -10.23 46.92 -20.37
N ASN A 112 -10.03 45.73 -19.80
CA ASN A 112 -9.26 45.54 -18.57
C ASN A 112 -7.74 45.71 -18.77
N TYR A 113 -7.24 45.63 -20.00
CA TYR A 113 -5.84 45.95 -20.32
C TYR A 113 -5.47 47.43 -20.07
N GLY A 114 -6.44 48.36 -20.05
CA GLY A 114 -6.17 49.81 -19.94
C GLY A 114 -6.50 50.48 -18.61
N TYR A 115 -7.43 49.92 -17.82
CA TYR A 115 -7.92 50.59 -16.61
C TYR A 115 -8.15 49.62 -15.45
N GLY A 116 -7.11 48.90 -15.05
CA GLY A 116 -7.01 48.29 -13.72
C GLY A 116 -6.98 49.36 -12.62
N ARG A 117 -8.07 50.12 -12.48
CA ARG A 117 -8.29 51.06 -11.38
C ARG A 117 -8.60 50.24 -10.16
N VAL A 118 -7.55 49.74 -9.54
CA VAL A 118 -7.58 49.30 -8.15
C VAL A 118 -8.08 50.52 -7.34
N GLN A 119 -9.38 50.53 -7.07
CA GLN A 119 -10.01 51.68 -6.41
C GLN A 119 -9.48 51.77 -5.00
N ARG A 120 -9.05 52.97 -4.61
CA ARG A 120 -8.65 53.22 -3.22
C ARG A 120 -9.83 52.90 -2.30
N ILE A 121 -9.65 51.93 -1.42
CA ILE A 121 -10.66 51.60 -0.39
C ILE A 121 -10.68 52.72 0.65
N THR A 122 -11.67 53.60 0.51
CA THR A 122 -12.03 54.59 1.53
C THR A 122 -12.79 53.91 2.67
N HIS A 123 -12.91 54.57 3.82
CA HIS A 123 -13.66 54.03 4.95
C HIS A 123 -15.15 53.76 4.60
N SER A 124 -15.78 54.66 3.85
CA SER A 124 -17.16 54.48 3.39
C SER A 124 -17.28 53.32 2.39
N LYS A 125 -16.30 53.17 1.49
CA LYS A 125 -16.25 52.04 0.55
C LYS A 125 -16.03 50.72 1.29
N TRP A 126 -15.15 50.67 2.30
CA TRP A 126 -14.98 49.50 3.16
C TRP A 126 -16.29 49.11 3.85
N LYS A 127 -16.99 50.06 4.48
CA LYS A 127 -18.28 49.79 5.12
C LYS A 127 -19.30 49.14 4.18
N LYS A 128 -19.27 49.53 2.90
CA LYS A 128 -20.07 48.88 1.86
C LYS A 128 -19.48 47.52 1.54
N ASP A 129 -18.24 47.43 1.09
CA ASP A 129 -17.74 46.21 0.48
C ASP A 129 -17.38 45.10 1.51
N ARG A 130 -17.32 45.41 2.82
CA ARG A 130 -16.96 44.45 3.88
C ARG A 130 -17.82 43.18 3.89
N TYR A 131 -19.10 43.25 3.48
CA TYR A 131 -19.97 42.07 3.45
C TYR A 131 -19.54 41.04 2.41
N GLN A 132 -18.68 41.41 1.45
CA GLN A 132 -18.13 40.51 0.45
C GLN A 132 -16.81 39.89 0.92
N TYR A 133 -16.00 40.65 1.67
CA TYR A 133 -14.69 40.19 2.17
C TYR A 133 -14.82 39.28 3.38
N ILE A 134 -15.66 39.66 4.36
CA ILE A 134 -15.77 38.95 5.64
C ILE A 134 -16.12 37.46 5.45
N PRO A 135 -17.15 37.08 4.67
CA PRO A 135 -17.51 35.67 4.51
C PRO A 135 -16.41 34.80 3.87
N LEU A 136 -15.54 35.38 3.05
CA LEU A 136 -14.42 34.64 2.44
C LEU A 136 -13.34 34.32 3.48
N VAL A 137 -13.03 35.30 4.34
CA VAL A 137 -12.05 35.10 5.41
C VAL A 137 -12.61 34.19 6.51
N GLU A 138 -13.92 34.28 6.80
CA GLU A 138 -14.60 33.33 7.71
C GLU A 138 -14.55 31.90 7.18
N ARG A 139 -14.82 31.69 5.88
CA ARG A 139 -14.67 30.37 5.27
C ARG A 139 -13.23 29.85 5.35
N ALA A 140 -12.25 30.69 5.01
CA ALA A 140 -10.84 30.33 5.10
C ALA A 140 -10.42 29.95 6.53
N ARG A 141 -10.93 30.68 7.53
CA ARG A 141 -10.75 30.36 8.96
C ARG A 141 -11.38 29.01 9.30
N ASP A 142 -12.63 28.78 8.92
CA ASP A 142 -13.35 27.55 9.28
C ASP A 142 -12.70 26.33 8.62
N GLU A 143 -12.23 26.45 7.38
CA GLU A 143 -11.43 25.42 6.70
C GLU A 143 -10.09 25.18 7.39
N ARG A 144 -9.39 26.25 7.83
CA ARG A 144 -8.15 26.12 8.59
C ARG A 144 -8.41 25.39 9.90
N LEU A 145 -9.42 25.79 10.66
CA LEU A 145 -9.78 25.15 11.93
C LEU A 145 -10.17 23.69 11.73
N LEU A 146 -10.90 23.35 10.66
CA LEU A 146 -11.21 21.97 10.31
C LEU A 146 -9.95 21.15 10.02
N ARG A 147 -9.01 21.69 9.22
CA ARG A 147 -7.72 21.03 8.94
C ARG A 147 -6.88 20.87 10.20
N GLU A 148 -6.73 21.92 11.01
CA GLU A 148 -6.02 21.87 12.29
C GLU A 148 -6.63 20.84 13.22
N ARG A 149 -7.97 20.77 13.27
CA ARG A 149 -8.68 19.76 14.04
C ARG A 149 -8.44 18.35 13.54
N GLN A 150 -8.47 18.13 12.22
CA GLN A 150 -8.16 16.82 11.62
C GLN A 150 -6.73 16.39 11.94
N LEU A 151 -5.75 17.29 11.77
CA LEU A 151 -4.35 17.01 12.10
C LEU A 151 -4.17 16.69 13.59
N LEU A 152 -4.87 17.41 14.48
CA LEU A 152 -4.86 17.11 15.92
C LEU A 152 -5.47 15.74 16.21
N VAL A 153 -6.60 15.40 15.60
CA VAL A 153 -7.26 14.08 15.76
C VAL A 153 -6.35 12.96 15.27
N GLU A 154 -5.70 13.11 14.12
CA GLU A 154 -4.73 12.13 13.62
C GLU A 154 -3.53 12.00 14.55
N ALA A 155 -2.96 13.11 15.03
CA ALA A 155 -1.87 13.08 16.02
C ALA A 155 -2.29 12.35 17.31
N ARG A 156 -3.53 12.52 17.78
CA ARG A 156 -4.06 11.78 18.93
C ARG A 156 -4.25 10.29 18.64
N LYS A 157 -4.69 9.93 17.43
CA LYS A 157 -4.79 8.53 17.00
C LYS A 157 -3.43 7.85 16.99
N GLU A 158 -2.37 8.55 16.57
CA GLU A 158 -0.99 8.04 16.62
C GLU A 158 -0.55 7.77 18.06
N VAL A 159 -0.80 8.69 19.00
CA VAL A 159 -0.49 8.45 20.43
C VAL A 159 -1.24 7.22 20.97
N ALA A 160 -2.53 7.07 20.65
CA ALA A 160 -3.29 5.88 21.04
C ALA A 160 -2.74 4.61 20.39
N TYR A 161 -2.34 4.68 19.11
CA TYR A 161 -1.72 3.58 18.39
C TYR A 161 -0.42 3.12 19.05
N ASP A 162 0.44 4.07 19.43
CA ASP A 162 1.71 3.81 20.11
C ASP A 162 1.48 3.16 21.48
N VAL A 163 0.53 3.66 22.26
CA VAL A 163 0.16 3.06 23.56
C VAL A 163 -0.31 1.61 23.39
N ILE A 164 -1.21 1.34 22.44
CA ILE A 164 -1.69 -0.02 22.17
C ILE A 164 -0.54 -0.92 21.70
N THR A 165 0.31 -0.40 20.82
CA THR A 165 1.48 -1.12 20.30
C THR A 165 2.48 -1.43 21.42
N ASN A 166 2.68 -0.52 22.37
CA ASN A 166 3.54 -0.73 23.53
C ASN A 166 2.99 -1.79 24.49
N VAL A 167 1.67 -1.79 24.74
CA VAL A 167 1.01 -2.84 25.52
C VAL A 167 1.13 -4.19 24.81
N LYS A 168 0.91 -4.23 23.49
CA LYS A 168 1.14 -5.42 22.68
C LYS A 168 2.59 -5.91 22.79
N LYS A 169 3.56 -4.99 22.69
CA LYS A 169 5.01 -5.23 22.88
C LYS A 169 5.37 -5.90 24.20
N ALA A 170 4.59 -5.65 25.25
CA ALA A 170 4.77 -6.27 26.56
C ALA A 170 4.17 -7.70 26.68
N THR A 171 3.40 -8.15 25.69
CA THR A 171 2.80 -9.49 25.68
C THR A 171 3.64 -10.51 24.91
N LYS A 172 3.37 -11.80 25.13
CA LYS A 172 4.08 -12.89 24.46
C LYS A 172 3.93 -12.78 22.92
N PRO A 173 5.02 -12.63 22.16
CA PRO A 173 4.99 -12.48 20.70
C PRO A 173 4.16 -13.52 19.94
N SER A 174 4.15 -14.78 20.37
CA SER A 174 3.36 -15.85 19.72
C SER A 174 1.85 -15.61 19.78
N LEU A 175 1.36 -14.72 20.65
CA LEU A 175 -0.05 -14.36 20.73
C LEU A 175 -0.43 -13.25 19.75
N TRP A 176 0.54 -12.46 19.27
CA TRP A 176 0.30 -11.27 18.45
C TRP A 176 -0.40 -11.53 17.11
N PRO A 177 -0.16 -12.65 16.41
CA PRO A 177 -0.94 -12.99 15.23
C PRO A 177 -2.46 -13.02 15.47
N TYR A 178 -2.89 -13.31 16.71
CA TYR A 178 -4.30 -13.40 17.10
C TYR A 178 -4.87 -12.07 17.61
N TRP A 179 -4.04 -11.03 17.73
CA TRP A 179 -4.52 -9.72 18.18
C TRP A 179 -5.45 -9.11 17.13
N PRO A 180 -6.52 -8.41 17.56
CA PRO A 180 -7.25 -7.53 16.67
C PRO A 180 -6.32 -6.44 16.11
N PRO A 181 -6.65 -5.86 14.95
CA PRO A 181 -5.96 -4.68 14.43
C PRO A 181 -6.01 -3.55 15.45
N THR A 182 -4.92 -2.79 15.55
CA THR A 182 -4.79 -1.69 16.51
C THR A 182 -5.87 -0.63 16.35
N SER A 183 -6.29 -0.36 15.10
CA SER A 183 -7.42 0.53 14.80
C SER A 183 -8.72 0.06 15.45
N LEU A 184 -9.04 -1.24 15.41
CA LEU A 184 -10.25 -1.76 16.04
C LEU A 184 -10.19 -1.60 17.58
N ILE A 185 -9.04 -1.87 18.20
CA ILE A 185 -8.88 -1.67 19.66
C ILE A 185 -9.13 -0.20 20.01
N ARG A 186 -8.49 0.72 19.29
CA ARG A 186 -8.64 2.18 19.44
C ARG A 186 -10.09 2.62 19.24
N ASP A 187 -10.77 2.05 18.26
CA ASP A 187 -12.12 2.47 17.85
C ASP A 187 -13.22 1.85 18.70
N THR A 188 -12.93 0.75 19.43
CA THR A 188 -13.91 0.05 20.28
C THR A 188 -13.82 0.45 21.75
N ILE A 189 -12.63 0.77 22.27
CA ILE A 189 -12.46 1.15 23.67
C ILE A 189 -12.91 2.62 23.86
N PRO A 190 -13.97 2.88 24.65
CA PRO A 190 -14.55 4.23 24.76
C PRO A 190 -13.58 5.30 25.24
N VAL A 191 -12.68 4.96 26.17
CA VAL A 191 -11.68 5.90 26.71
C VAL A 191 -10.78 6.48 25.60
N PHE A 192 -10.35 5.66 24.63
CA PHE A 192 -9.59 6.17 23.48
C PHE A 192 -10.45 7.09 22.61
N GLN A 193 -11.71 6.74 22.37
CA GLN A 193 -12.62 7.56 21.57
C GLN A 193 -12.87 8.92 22.22
N ASP A 194 -13.08 8.97 23.53
CA ASP A 194 -13.29 10.19 24.28
C ASP A 194 -12.06 11.10 24.24
N LEU A 195 -10.85 10.52 24.40
CA LEU A 195 -9.58 11.27 24.31
C LEU A 195 -9.33 11.81 22.90
N ILE A 196 -9.49 10.97 21.87
CA ILE A 196 -9.24 11.34 20.47
C ILE A 196 -10.22 12.43 20.03
N ASN A 197 -11.51 12.24 20.30
CA ASN A 197 -12.57 13.14 19.86
C ASN A 197 -12.84 14.31 20.82
N SER A 198 -12.13 14.40 21.95
CA SER A 198 -12.28 15.47 22.94
C SER A 198 -12.26 16.87 22.29
N PRO A 199 -13.19 17.77 22.60
CA PRO A 199 -13.27 19.11 22.01
C PRO A 199 -12.08 20.02 22.39
N SER A 200 -11.23 19.60 23.33
CA SER A 200 -9.98 20.28 23.65
C SER A 200 -9.10 20.46 22.41
N ASP A 201 -8.33 21.55 22.34
CA ASP A 201 -7.30 21.78 21.32
C ASP A 201 -5.91 21.26 21.73
N LYS A 202 -5.82 20.64 22.91
CA LYS A 202 -4.54 20.14 23.44
C LYS A 202 -4.20 18.77 22.82
N PRO A 203 -2.93 18.52 22.42
CA PRO A 203 -2.50 17.16 22.13
C PRO A 203 -2.66 16.29 23.37
N ILE A 204 -2.86 14.98 23.17
CA ILE A 204 -2.80 14.00 24.26
C ILE A 204 -1.40 13.38 24.32
N THR A 205 -1.07 12.83 25.47
CA THR A 205 0.18 12.14 25.76
C THR A 205 -0.12 10.69 26.17
N GLU A 206 0.92 9.84 26.25
CA GLU A 206 0.76 8.48 26.74
C GLU A 206 0.16 8.42 28.16
N GLN A 207 0.47 9.42 29.00
CA GLN A 207 -0.04 9.51 30.36
C GLN A 207 -1.57 9.72 30.39
N ASP A 208 -2.11 10.46 29.41
CA ASP A 208 -3.55 10.67 29.30
C ASP A 208 -4.29 9.35 28.95
N CYS A 209 -3.59 8.39 28.35
CA CYS A 209 -4.11 7.06 28.02
C CYS A 209 -4.04 6.05 29.17
N ALA A 210 -3.57 6.44 30.36
CA ALA A 210 -3.34 5.51 31.48
C ALA A 210 -4.59 4.70 31.88
N GLU A 211 -5.77 5.30 31.80
CA GLU A 211 -7.05 4.64 32.09
C GLU A 211 -7.46 3.61 31.02
N ALA A 212 -7.00 3.78 29.78
CA ALA A 212 -7.32 2.87 28.67
C ALA A 212 -6.44 1.61 28.68
N ILE A 213 -5.19 1.71 29.16
CA ILE A 213 -4.21 0.61 29.21
C ILE A 213 -4.79 -0.69 29.83
N PRO A 214 -5.40 -0.69 31.03
CA PRO A 214 -5.93 -1.91 31.64
C PRO A 214 -7.12 -2.52 30.89
N LEU A 215 -7.74 -1.79 29.95
CA LEU A 215 -8.88 -2.27 29.15
C LEU A 215 -8.45 -3.02 27.88
N ILE A 216 -7.20 -2.85 27.44
CA ILE A 216 -6.71 -3.43 26.18
C ILE A 216 -6.69 -4.96 26.24
N GLN A 217 -6.07 -5.56 27.28
CA GLN A 217 -5.96 -7.01 27.36
C GLN A 217 -7.33 -7.71 27.49
N PRO A 218 -8.26 -7.25 28.36
CA PRO A 218 -9.62 -7.80 28.40
C PRO A 218 -10.31 -7.74 27.04
N PHE A 219 -10.17 -6.63 26.29
CA PHE A 219 -10.73 -6.53 24.94
C PHE A 219 -10.14 -7.58 23.99
N VAL A 220 -8.82 -7.76 23.98
CA VAL A 220 -8.14 -8.78 23.16
C VAL A 220 -8.61 -10.19 23.52
N ASP A 221 -8.76 -10.48 24.81
CA ASP A 221 -9.23 -11.80 25.28
C ASP A 221 -10.68 -12.05 24.85
N LEU A 222 -11.57 -11.07 25.00
CA LEU A 222 -12.95 -11.15 24.51
C LEU A 222 -13.00 -11.33 22.99
N TRP A 223 -12.15 -10.62 22.25
CA TRP A 223 -12.05 -10.74 20.80
C TRP A 223 -11.65 -12.16 20.39
N ILE A 224 -10.57 -12.71 20.96
CA ILE A 224 -10.10 -14.07 20.70
C ILE A 224 -11.17 -15.10 21.07
N ALA A 225 -11.83 -14.94 22.23
CA ALA A 225 -12.90 -15.82 22.66
C ALA A 225 -14.11 -15.76 21.71
N GLY A 226 -14.47 -14.57 21.24
CA GLY A 226 -15.52 -14.34 20.26
C GLY A 226 -15.22 -15.01 18.91
N MET A 227 -14.00 -14.84 18.39
CA MET A 227 -13.54 -15.53 17.18
C MET A 227 -13.61 -17.06 17.35
N ARG A 228 -13.10 -17.59 18.46
CA ARG A 228 -13.17 -19.03 18.75
C ARG A 228 -14.62 -19.52 18.78
N LYS A 229 -15.51 -18.81 19.47
CA LYS A 229 -16.93 -19.16 19.54
C LYS A 229 -17.57 -19.17 18.15
N GLN A 230 -17.28 -18.17 17.32
CA GLN A 230 -17.79 -18.08 15.96
C GLN A 230 -17.33 -19.27 15.10
N TYR A 231 -16.02 -19.55 15.04
CA TYR A 231 -15.50 -20.65 14.23
C TYR A 231 -15.93 -22.02 14.74
N ARG A 232 -16.11 -22.20 16.06
CA ARG A 232 -16.72 -23.42 16.62
C ARG A 232 -18.15 -23.62 16.12
N GLY A 233 -18.93 -22.55 16.04
CA GLY A 233 -20.30 -22.59 15.53
C GLY A 233 -20.40 -22.89 14.03
N MET A 234 -19.33 -22.69 13.26
CA MET A 234 -19.29 -23.02 11.83
C MET A 234 -18.97 -24.49 11.57
N ILE A 235 -18.30 -25.17 12.49
CA ILE A 235 -17.98 -26.59 12.33
C ILE A 235 -19.29 -27.38 12.48
N PRO A 236 -19.72 -28.13 11.46
CA PRO A 236 -20.93 -28.91 11.56
C PRO A 236 -20.81 -29.86 12.75
N HIS A 237 -21.81 -29.83 13.63
CA HIS A 237 -22.00 -30.86 14.63
C HIS A 237 -22.26 -32.16 13.86
N ARG A 238 -21.21 -32.90 13.50
CA ARG A 238 -21.35 -34.26 12.98
C ARG A 238 -22.03 -35.04 14.08
N THR A 239 -23.35 -35.14 13.94
CA THR A 239 -24.30 -35.68 14.89
C THR A 239 -23.90 -37.11 15.23
N GLY A 240 -23.67 -37.38 16.53
CA GLY A 240 -23.96 -38.71 17.06
C GLY A 240 -22.81 -39.66 17.43
N THR A 241 -21.63 -39.18 17.85
CA THR A 241 -20.84 -39.98 18.79
C THR A 241 -20.65 -39.20 20.08
N ALA A 242 -21.31 -39.67 21.14
CA ALA A 242 -21.27 -39.14 22.50
C ALA A 242 -19.88 -39.24 23.18
N ASP A 243 -18.82 -39.48 22.41
CA ASP A 243 -17.49 -39.85 22.87
C ASP A 243 -16.39 -38.92 22.32
N THR A 244 -16.71 -37.69 21.90
CA THR A 244 -15.64 -36.69 21.86
C THR A 244 -15.19 -36.47 23.30
N PRO A 245 -13.94 -36.80 23.66
CA PRO A 245 -13.47 -36.58 25.02
C PRO A 245 -13.69 -35.10 25.33
N THR A 246 -14.31 -34.79 26.46
CA THR A 246 -14.70 -33.44 26.91
C THR A 246 -13.54 -32.43 26.98
N ASN A 247 -12.32 -32.85 26.67
CA ASN A 247 -11.08 -32.11 26.85
C ASN A 247 -10.37 -31.69 25.54
N VAL A 248 -10.89 -32.04 24.36
CA VAL A 248 -10.26 -31.63 23.08
C VAL A 248 -11.01 -30.44 22.48
N ASP A 249 -10.32 -29.32 22.26
CA ASP A 249 -10.89 -28.19 21.53
C ASP A 249 -11.06 -28.57 20.05
N VAL A 250 -12.30 -28.57 19.57
CA VAL A 250 -12.64 -28.92 18.19
C VAL A 250 -11.85 -28.10 17.17
N LEU A 251 -11.52 -26.83 17.48
CA LEU A 251 -10.73 -25.98 16.58
C LEU A 251 -9.28 -26.44 16.42
N SER A 252 -8.79 -27.27 17.33
CA SER A 252 -7.43 -27.85 17.28
C SER A 252 -7.38 -29.17 16.51
N LEU A 253 -8.53 -29.76 16.16
CA LEU A 253 -8.59 -30.98 15.35
C LEU A 253 -8.01 -30.74 13.95
N ALA A 254 -7.35 -31.75 13.39
CA ALA A 254 -6.84 -31.68 12.03
C ALA A 254 -7.96 -31.47 10.99
N THR A 255 -9.17 -31.95 11.29
CA THR A 255 -10.36 -31.87 10.43
C THR A 255 -11.05 -30.51 10.44
N SER A 256 -10.61 -29.58 11.30
CA SER A 256 -11.12 -28.21 11.35
C SER A 256 -10.50 -27.38 10.23
N VAL A 257 -11.10 -27.44 9.04
CA VAL A 257 -10.64 -26.76 7.83
C VAL A 257 -11.62 -25.65 7.47
N PHE A 258 -11.08 -24.46 7.21
CA PHE A 258 -11.84 -23.30 6.78
C PHE A 258 -11.28 -22.78 5.45
N SER A 259 -12.07 -22.00 4.73
CA SER A 259 -11.63 -21.25 3.55
C SER A 259 -12.08 -19.80 3.66
N CYS A 260 -11.31 -18.89 3.07
CA CYS A 260 -11.65 -17.48 2.93
C CYS A 260 -11.85 -17.15 1.45
N ASP A 261 -12.92 -16.41 1.13
CA ASP A 261 -13.31 -16.09 -0.25
C ASP A 261 -13.26 -14.56 -0.54
N GLU A 262 -12.73 -13.74 0.39
CA GLU A 262 -12.88 -12.28 0.36
C GLU A 262 -12.12 -11.59 -0.77
N THR A 263 -10.94 -12.09 -1.14
CA THR A 263 -10.05 -11.44 -2.11
C THR A 263 -9.32 -12.44 -2.98
N PHE A 264 -8.92 -12.02 -4.19
CA PHE A 264 -8.09 -12.81 -5.11
C PHE A 264 -6.80 -13.34 -4.46
N ASP A 265 -6.24 -12.59 -3.51
CA ASP A 265 -4.99 -12.93 -2.80
C ASP A 265 -5.21 -13.80 -1.54
N CYS A 266 -6.44 -14.21 -1.25
CA CYS A 266 -6.83 -14.84 0.02
C CYS A 266 -7.55 -16.18 -0.14
N ARG A 267 -7.43 -16.84 -1.31
CA ARG A 267 -8.00 -18.18 -1.59
C ARG A 267 -7.22 -19.30 -0.89
N HIS A 268 -7.03 -19.16 0.41
CA HIS A 268 -6.25 -20.08 1.22
C HIS A 268 -7.15 -20.97 2.05
N LEU A 269 -6.76 -22.24 2.15
CA LEU A 269 -7.27 -23.13 3.18
C LEU A 269 -6.61 -22.80 4.51
N LEU A 270 -7.43 -22.57 5.52
CA LEU A 270 -7.03 -22.29 6.88
C LEU A 270 -7.24 -23.55 7.70
N LEU A 271 -6.15 -24.26 7.93
CA LEU A 271 -6.13 -25.55 8.63
C LEU A 271 -5.93 -25.32 10.14
N SER A 272 -6.96 -25.60 10.93
CA SER A 272 -7.07 -25.43 12.39
C SER A 272 -7.09 -23.98 12.90
N TRP A 273 -7.27 -23.81 14.22
CA TRP A 273 -7.18 -22.53 14.93
C TRP A 273 -5.89 -21.75 14.61
N GLU A 274 -4.78 -22.45 14.44
CA GLU A 274 -3.48 -21.80 14.20
C GLU A 274 -3.46 -20.98 12.91
N ALA A 275 -4.19 -21.43 11.88
CA ALA A 275 -4.27 -20.70 10.62
C ALA A 275 -5.44 -19.71 10.61
N VAL A 276 -6.63 -20.12 11.08
CA VAL A 276 -7.82 -19.28 11.01
C VAL A 276 -7.82 -18.16 12.05
N GLY A 277 -7.28 -18.41 13.24
CA GLY A 277 -7.22 -17.41 14.31
C GLY A 277 -6.25 -16.26 14.02
N THR A 278 -5.28 -16.48 13.14
CA THR A 278 -4.32 -15.45 12.69
C THR A 278 -4.77 -14.75 11.40
N HIS A 279 -5.93 -15.13 10.88
CA HIS A 279 -6.46 -14.67 9.61
C HIS A 279 -7.41 -13.49 9.81
N ASN A 280 -6.89 -12.26 9.73
CA ASN A 280 -7.59 -11.07 10.22
C ASN A 280 -8.07 -10.12 9.10
N HIS A 281 -8.78 -10.63 8.10
CA HIS A 281 -9.36 -9.81 7.01
C HIS A 281 -10.61 -9.01 7.41
N ARG A 282 -11.11 -9.23 8.64
CA ARG A 282 -12.47 -8.86 9.07
C ARG A 282 -12.78 -7.36 9.16
N ILE A 283 -11.81 -6.46 8.97
CA ILE A 283 -11.91 -5.10 9.53
C ILE A 283 -12.04 -4.00 8.47
N GLU A 284 -11.55 -4.21 7.25
CA GLU A 284 -11.54 -3.13 6.25
C GLU A 284 -12.80 -3.08 5.39
N HIS A 285 -13.58 -4.17 5.33
CA HIS A 285 -14.79 -4.26 4.51
C HIS A 285 -15.99 -4.77 5.32
N ASP A 286 -17.13 -4.14 5.07
CA ASP A 286 -18.39 -4.22 5.81
C ASP A 286 -18.85 -5.66 6.18
N GLN A 287 -18.85 -5.95 7.49
CA GLN A 287 -19.61 -6.94 8.27
C GLN A 287 -19.75 -8.42 7.86
N ARG A 288 -19.21 -8.90 6.74
CA ARG A 288 -19.23 -10.34 6.41
C ARG A 288 -17.83 -10.87 6.17
N SER A 289 -17.20 -11.37 7.24
CA SER A 289 -16.04 -12.26 7.07
C SER A 289 -16.46 -13.40 6.14
N SER A 290 -15.83 -13.48 4.97
CA SER A 290 -16.09 -14.52 3.98
C SER A 290 -15.57 -15.90 4.41
N THR A 291 -15.01 -16.01 5.61
CA THR A 291 -14.51 -17.27 6.13
C THR A 291 -15.65 -18.23 6.44
N GLN A 292 -15.57 -19.44 5.89
CA GLN A 292 -16.54 -20.52 6.08
C GLN A 292 -15.85 -21.84 6.38
N PHE A 293 -16.56 -22.76 7.04
CA PHE A 293 -16.09 -24.14 7.18
C PHE A 293 -16.03 -24.80 5.81
N ASN A 294 -14.90 -25.43 5.49
CA ASN A 294 -14.66 -26.04 4.20
C ASN A 294 -14.82 -27.56 4.31
N GLU A 295 -16.01 -28.05 3.95
CA GLU A 295 -16.34 -29.47 4.08
C GLU A 295 -15.45 -30.36 3.19
N SER A 296 -15.15 -29.93 1.96
CA SER A 296 -14.27 -30.66 1.05
C SER A 296 -12.85 -30.82 1.62
N GLY A 297 -12.27 -29.74 2.16
CA GLY A 297 -10.97 -29.77 2.82
C GLY A 297 -10.98 -30.64 4.07
N SER A 298 -12.06 -30.61 4.87
CA SER A 298 -12.23 -31.50 6.01
C SER A 298 -12.29 -32.98 5.61
N GLU A 299 -13.02 -33.31 4.53
CA GLU A 299 -13.10 -34.66 4.00
C GLU A 299 -11.75 -35.15 3.43
N ALA A 300 -10.99 -34.25 2.80
CA ALA A 300 -9.62 -34.55 2.37
C ALA A 300 -8.72 -34.92 3.56
N VAL A 301 -8.82 -34.21 4.69
CA VAL A 301 -8.13 -34.58 5.94
C VAL A 301 -8.62 -35.93 6.45
N PHE A 302 -9.93 -36.19 6.45
CA PHE A 302 -10.51 -37.47 6.85
C PHE A 302 -9.93 -38.65 6.05
N SER A 303 -9.78 -38.49 4.74
CA SER A 303 -9.17 -39.49 3.86
C SER A 303 -7.70 -39.75 4.21
N LEU A 304 -6.93 -38.69 4.50
CA LEU A 304 -5.54 -38.82 4.97
C LEU A 304 -5.45 -39.57 6.31
N LEU A 305 -6.27 -39.21 7.28
CA LEU A 305 -6.31 -39.85 8.60
C LEU A 305 -6.68 -41.33 8.50
N ARG A 306 -7.62 -41.69 7.62
CA ARG A 306 -8.01 -43.08 7.35
C ARG A 306 -6.83 -43.91 6.85
N VAL A 307 -6.05 -43.39 5.90
CA VAL A 307 -4.87 -44.08 5.37
C VAL A 307 -3.78 -44.26 6.44
N LEU A 308 -3.70 -43.34 7.40
CA LEU A 308 -2.78 -43.43 8.54
C LEU A 308 -3.31 -44.28 9.71
N GLY A 309 -4.57 -44.72 9.68
CA GLY A 309 -5.21 -45.42 10.79
C GLY A 309 -5.41 -44.55 12.04
N LEU A 310 -5.59 -43.24 11.86
CA LEU A 310 -5.78 -42.28 12.95
C LEU A 310 -7.27 -41.94 13.14
N ASP A 311 -7.65 -41.61 14.37
CA ASP A 311 -9.01 -41.24 14.73
C ASP A 311 -9.28 -39.74 14.42
N PRO A 312 -10.20 -39.42 13.49
CA PRO A 312 -10.53 -38.05 13.12
C PRO A 312 -11.14 -37.19 14.23
N SER A 313 -11.71 -37.82 15.25
CA SER A 313 -12.33 -37.11 16.39
C SER A 313 -11.34 -36.69 17.47
N ARG A 314 -10.10 -37.20 17.40
CA ARG A 314 -9.06 -37.00 18.44
C ARG A 314 -7.76 -36.46 17.90
N THR A 315 -7.49 -36.63 16.60
CA THR A 315 -6.23 -36.22 15.99
C THR A 315 -6.16 -34.70 15.83
N LEU A 316 -5.18 -34.08 16.46
CA LEU A 316 -4.93 -32.65 16.37
C LEU A 316 -4.15 -32.30 15.10
N ALA A 317 -4.25 -31.06 14.65
CA ALA A 317 -3.43 -30.56 13.54
C ALA A 317 -1.92 -30.65 13.86
N VAL A 318 -1.55 -30.37 15.11
CA VAL A 318 -0.17 -30.48 15.60
C VAL A 318 0.34 -31.93 15.58
N ASP A 319 -0.53 -32.93 15.78
CA ASP A 319 -0.16 -34.34 15.68
C ASP A 319 0.20 -34.70 14.24
N MET A 320 -0.59 -34.21 13.28
CA MET A 320 -0.35 -34.38 11.84
C MET A 320 0.93 -33.69 11.39
N ASP A 321 1.22 -32.48 11.89
CA ASP A 321 2.48 -31.78 11.64
C ASP A 321 3.69 -32.53 12.21
N ALA A 322 3.58 -33.06 13.43
CA ALA A 322 4.65 -33.79 14.10
C ALA A 322 5.00 -35.11 13.40
N ARG A 323 3.99 -35.83 12.90
CA ARG A 323 4.21 -37.07 12.12
C ARG A 323 4.98 -36.82 10.83
N ASN A 324 4.72 -35.69 10.17
CA ASN A 324 5.43 -35.27 8.98
C ASN A 324 5.49 -36.38 7.89
N ASP A 325 4.36 -37.06 7.70
CA ASP A 325 4.15 -38.10 6.68
C ASP A 325 4.16 -37.51 5.26
N ARG A 326 4.34 -38.36 4.24
CA ARG A 326 4.36 -37.97 2.83
C ARG A 326 3.30 -38.73 2.04
N PHE A 327 2.56 -38.02 1.21
CA PHE A 327 1.38 -38.54 0.51
C PHE A 327 1.51 -38.38 -1.00
N LEU A 328 0.98 -39.35 -1.74
CA LEU A 328 0.71 -39.25 -3.16
C LEU A 328 -0.80 -39.16 -3.39
N CYS A 329 -1.24 -38.19 -4.19
CA CYS A 329 -2.61 -38.16 -4.68
C CYS A 329 -2.78 -39.29 -5.71
N LEU A 330 -3.74 -40.18 -5.49
CA LEU A 330 -4.11 -41.25 -6.43
C LEU A 330 -5.25 -40.83 -7.38
N ALA A 331 -5.98 -39.76 -7.05
CA ALA A 331 -7.05 -39.23 -7.91
C ALA A 331 -6.51 -38.51 -9.15
N CYS A 332 -5.30 -37.94 -9.07
CA CYS A 332 -4.66 -37.35 -10.24
C CYS A 332 -4.43 -38.37 -11.37
N PRO A 333 -4.54 -37.94 -12.64
CA PRO A 333 -4.40 -38.84 -13.78
C PRO A 333 -3.09 -39.64 -13.81
N SER A 334 -3.17 -40.90 -14.25
CA SER A 334 -2.04 -41.85 -14.32
C SER A 334 -1.00 -41.52 -15.40
N HIS A 335 -1.34 -40.70 -16.40
CA HIS A 335 -0.45 -40.37 -17.50
C HIS A 335 0.67 -39.37 -17.14
N VAL A 336 0.68 -38.84 -15.91
CA VAL A 336 1.77 -37.99 -15.45
C VAL A 336 2.95 -38.87 -15.01
N LYS A 337 4.03 -38.86 -15.80
CA LYS A 337 5.28 -39.62 -15.55
C LYS A 337 5.89 -39.35 -14.18
N ARG A 338 5.53 -38.24 -13.56
CA ARG A 338 6.04 -37.75 -12.28
C ARG A 338 4.87 -37.31 -11.41
N ARG A 339 4.74 -37.85 -10.20
CA ARG A 339 3.75 -37.35 -9.23
C ARG A 339 4.40 -36.48 -8.16
N PRO A 340 3.79 -35.33 -7.83
CA PRO A 340 4.18 -34.58 -6.66
C PRO A 340 3.89 -35.40 -5.39
N VAL A 341 4.83 -35.33 -4.46
CA VAL A 341 4.67 -35.82 -3.10
C VAL A 341 4.24 -34.63 -2.26
N PHE A 342 3.29 -34.82 -1.37
CA PHE A 342 2.72 -33.79 -0.50
C PHE A 342 2.98 -34.10 0.98
N ASN A 343 3.13 -33.08 1.83
CA ASN A 343 2.83 -33.21 3.26
C ASN A 343 1.30 -33.12 3.44
N TRP A 344 0.79 -33.32 4.66
CA TRP A 344 -0.66 -33.35 4.85
C TRP A 344 -1.34 -32.00 4.54
N ARG A 345 -0.72 -30.86 4.87
CA ARG A 345 -1.28 -29.53 4.59
C ARG A 345 -1.37 -29.25 3.09
N GLU A 346 -0.31 -29.59 2.36
CA GLU A 346 -0.26 -29.47 0.90
C GLU A 346 -1.20 -30.46 0.21
N ALA A 347 -1.37 -31.66 0.77
CA ALA A 347 -2.30 -32.66 0.25
C ALA A 347 -3.74 -32.12 0.29
N VAL A 348 -4.12 -31.48 1.40
CA VAL A 348 -5.44 -30.83 1.53
C VAL A 348 -5.56 -29.64 0.57
N GLY A 349 -4.52 -28.80 0.49
CA GLY A 349 -4.44 -27.70 -0.49
C GLY A 349 -4.64 -28.18 -1.93
N HIS A 350 -3.98 -29.28 -2.30
CA HIS A 350 -4.09 -29.91 -3.61
C HIS A 350 -5.48 -30.52 -3.87
N ALA A 351 -6.08 -31.19 -2.88
CA ALA A 351 -7.43 -31.71 -3.01
C ALA A 351 -8.45 -30.61 -3.32
N PHE A 352 -8.30 -29.48 -2.64
CA PHE A 352 -9.14 -28.31 -2.85
C PHE A 352 -8.92 -27.65 -4.22
N SER A 353 -7.67 -27.44 -4.63
CA SER A 353 -7.36 -26.72 -5.88
C SER A 353 -7.73 -27.51 -7.14
N GLU A 354 -7.65 -28.83 -7.09
CA GLU A 354 -7.98 -29.72 -8.22
C GLU A 354 -9.43 -30.21 -8.19
N GLU A 355 -10.23 -29.78 -7.20
CA GLU A 355 -11.65 -30.14 -7.06
C GLU A 355 -11.91 -31.67 -7.11
N HIS A 356 -11.03 -32.47 -6.49
CA HIS A 356 -11.17 -33.93 -6.51
C HIS A 356 -12.44 -34.37 -5.74
N GLU A 357 -13.46 -34.87 -6.45
CA GLU A 357 -14.70 -35.41 -5.84
C GLU A 357 -14.45 -36.55 -4.85
N GLN A 358 -13.43 -37.38 -5.10
CA GLN A 358 -13.01 -38.46 -4.21
C GLN A 358 -11.50 -38.42 -4.01
N THR A 359 -11.05 -37.94 -2.85
CA THR A 359 -9.64 -37.93 -2.52
C THR A 359 -9.17 -39.34 -2.13
N ARG A 360 -8.31 -39.92 -2.96
CA ARG A 360 -7.62 -41.18 -2.66
C ARG A 360 -6.15 -40.88 -2.43
N TRP A 361 -5.64 -41.24 -1.26
CA TRP A 361 -4.26 -40.98 -0.87
C TRP A 361 -3.48 -42.27 -0.68
N TYR A 362 -2.19 -42.21 -0.99
CA TYR A 362 -1.22 -43.24 -0.63
C TYR A 362 -0.16 -42.63 0.29
N ALA A 363 -0.12 -43.07 1.55
CA ALA A 363 0.95 -42.71 2.47
C ALA A 363 2.21 -43.49 2.11
N LEU A 364 3.30 -42.76 1.85
CA LEU A 364 4.58 -43.36 1.53
C LEU A 364 5.15 -44.08 2.76
N PRO A 365 5.72 -45.28 2.60
CA PRO A 365 6.44 -45.94 3.68
C PRO A 365 7.58 -45.05 4.21
N GLU A 366 7.84 -45.13 5.51
CA GLU A 366 8.83 -44.27 6.21
C GLU A 366 10.22 -44.29 5.56
N LYS A 367 10.64 -45.45 5.02
CA LYS A 367 11.90 -45.56 4.27
C LYS A 367 11.95 -44.63 3.06
N CYS A 368 10.85 -44.50 2.31
CA CYS A 368 10.74 -43.60 1.16
C CYS A 368 10.55 -42.15 1.61
N ALA A 369 9.68 -41.91 2.59
CA ALA A 369 9.40 -40.57 3.11
C ALA A 369 10.67 -39.92 3.68
N SER A 370 11.49 -40.67 4.42
CA SER A 370 12.75 -40.17 4.99
C SER A 370 13.80 -39.78 3.94
N ILE A 371 13.83 -40.47 2.79
CA ILE A 371 14.67 -40.09 1.66
C ILE A 371 14.21 -38.76 1.07
N ILE A 372 12.91 -38.62 0.84
CA ILE A 372 12.32 -37.40 0.26
C ILE A 372 12.54 -36.22 1.20
N ARG A 373 12.33 -36.39 2.51
CA ARG A 373 12.59 -35.37 3.53
C ARG A 373 14.03 -34.87 3.54
N LYS A 374 15.01 -35.71 3.22
CA LYS A 374 16.43 -35.28 3.11
C LYS A 374 16.71 -34.45 1.86
N CYS A 375 15.89 -34.59 0.83
CA CYS A 375 16.00 -33.85 -0.42
C CYS A 375 15.12 -32.59 -0.42
N GLU A 376 14.14 -32.50 0.48
CA GLU A 376 13.28 -31.34 0.66
C GLU A 376 14.06 -30.14 1.14
N THR A 377 14.05 -29.09 0.32
CA THR A 377 14.42 -27.74 0.74
C THR A 377 13.17 -27.09 1.32
N ASP A 378 13.13 -26.98 2.65
CA ASP A 378 12.08 -26.24 3.34
C ASP A 378 12.31 -24.74 3.12
N THR A 379 11.60 -24.18 2.13
CA THR A 379 11.66 -22.76 1.76
C THR A 379 11.37 -21.86 2.95
N ILE A 380 10.59 -22.33 3.92
CA ILE A 380 10.23 -21.62 5.15
C ILE A 380 11.46 -21.26 5.96
N THR A 381 12.50 -22.11 5.97
CA THR A 381 13.73 -21.83 6.73
C THR A 381 14.49 -20.61 6.21
N THR A 382 14.35 -20.32 4.92
CA THR A 382 14.97 -19.20 4.21
C THR A 382 14.02 -18.01 4.00
N SER A 383 12.74 -18.14 4.37
CA SER A 383 11.77 -17.06 4.28
C SER A 383 11.82 -16.15 5.51
N ASP A 384 11.52 -14.87 5.30
CA ASP A 384 11.39 -13.86 6.36
C ASP A 384 10.04 -13.98 7.07
N VAL A 385 9.88 -15.07 7.82
CA VAL A 385 8.61 -15.49 8.46
C VAL A 385 8.82 -16.00 9.89
N TRP A 386 10.02 -15.83 10.46
CA TRP A 386 10.33 -16.26 11.81
C TRP A 386 10.47 -15.06 12.75
N CYS A 387 10.06 -15.27 13.99
CA CYS A 387 10.07 -14.25 15.03
C CYS A 387 10.68 -14.82 16.32
N CYS A 388 11.30 -13.94 17.11
CA CYS A 388 11.64 -14.24 18.50
C CYS A 388 10.35 -14.31 19.34
N ASN A 389 10.30 -15.22 20.32
CA ASN A 389 9.16 -15.32 21.25
C ASN A 389 9.41 -14.70 22.63
N HIS A 390 10.55 -14.02 22.80
CA HIS A 390 10.99 -13.41 24.07
C HIS A 390 11.05 -11.88 24.01
N CYS A 391 10.99 -11.29 22.82
CA CYS A 391 11.07 -9.85 22.61
C CYS A 391 10.35 -9.42 21.32
N PRO A 392 10.10 -8.12 21.13
CA PRO A 392 9.38 -7.63 19.97
C PRO A 392 10.22 -7.39 18.71
N GLU A 393 11.55 -7.59 18.76
CA GLU A 393 12.51 -7.14 17.73
C GLU A 393 12.16 -7.58 16.29
N HIS A 394 11.67 -8.81 16.12
CA HIS A 394 11.43 -9.40 14.80
C HIS A 394 9.97 -9.38 14.33
N LEU A 395 9.09 -8.64 15.01
CA LEU A 395 7.65 -8.71 14.70
C LEU A 395 7.24 -7.76 13.57
N GLU A 396 7.82 -6.56 13.56
CA GLU A 396 7.64 -5.59 12.47
C GLU A 396 8.52 -5.94 11.26
N SER A 397 9.70 -6.53 11.51
CA SER A 397 10.62 -7.02 10.49
C SER A 397 10.96 -8.48 10.75
N ARG A 398 10.16 -9.37 10.17
CA ARG A 398 10.34 -10.82 10.27
C ARG A 398 11.67 -11.22 9.64
N VAL A 399 12.27 -12.29 10.12
CA VAL A 399 13.59 -12.73 9.70
C VAL A 399 13.60 -14.20 9.30
N MET A 400 14.66 -14.63 8.63
CA MET A 400 14.92 -16.05 8.40
C MET A 400 15.09 -16.81 9.72
N ARG A 401 14.82 -18.12 9.70
CA ARG A 401 14.90 -18.98 10.90
C ARG A 401 16.24 -18.88 11.62
N TRP A 402 17.32 -18.87 10.86
CA TRP A 402 18.67 -18.85 11.44
C TRP A 402 18.96 -17.53 12.19
N TYR A 403 18.45 -16.39 11.69
CA TYR A 403 18.56 -15.10 12.38
C TYR A 403 17.78 -15.10 13.68
N ALA A 404 16.54 -15.62 13.68
CA ALA A 404 15.74 -15.75 14.89
C ALA A 404 16.43 -16.65 15.93
N LEU A 405 16.96 -17.80 15.51
CA LEU A 405 17.73 -18.71 16.39
C LEU A 405 18.98 -18.04 16.96
N ASN A 406 19.75 -17.35 16.11
CA ASN A 406 20.96 -16.65 16.54
C ASN A 406 20.64 -15.53 17.54
N HIS A 407 19.61 -14.73 17.26
CA HIS A 407 19.11 -13.70 18.17
C HIS A 407 18.73 -14.32 19.53
N VAL A 408 17.90 -15.37 19.55
CA VAL A 408 17.49 -16.03 20.79
C VAL A 408 18.69 -16.56 21.59
N THR A 409 19.69 -17.10 20.89
CA THR A 409 20.90 -17.62 21.53
C THR A 409 21.76 -16.49 22.10
N LYS A 410 21.97 -15.39 21.35
CA LYS A 410 22.91 -14.32 21.69
C LYS A 410 22.31 -13.27 22.63
N VAL A 411 21.06 -12.87 22.41
CA VAL A 411 20.38 -11.80 23.15
C VAL A 411 19.73 -12.35 24.43
N HIS A 412 19.12 -13.54 24.35
CA HIS A 412 18.42 -14.16 25.49
C HIS A 412 19.22 -15.26 26.19
N GLY A 413 20.42 -15.61 25.71
CA GLY A 413 21.30 -16.59 26.35
C GLY A 413 20.78 -18.03 26.32
N ILE A 414 19.81 -18.35 25.45
CA ILE A 414 19.19 -19.67 25.39
C ILE A 414 20.00 -20.57 24.46
N ALA A 415 20.79 -21.48 25.04
CA ALA A 415 21.73 -22.33 24.29
C ALA A 415 21.07 -23.33 23.32
N ARG A 416 19.82 -23.74 23.59
CA ARG A 416 19.05 -24.68 22.76
C ARG A 416 17.63 -24.15 22.55
N PRO A 417 17.44 -23.15 21.67
CA PRO A 417 16.13 -22.60 21.40
C PRO A 417 15.16 -23.68 20.92
N ARG A 418 13.94 -23.68 21.46
CA ARG A 418 12.86 -24.60 21.08
C ARG A 418 11.81 -23.87 20.22
N PRO A 419 11.31 -24.52 19.15
CA PRO A 419 10.22 -23.97 18.34
C PRO A 419 8.96 -23.79 19.21
N ASP A 420 8.20 -22.74 18.90
CA ASP A 420 6.94 -22.31 19.54
C ASP A 420 7.05 -21.92 21.02
N ILE A 421 8.25 -22.05 21.60
CA ILE A 421 8.59 -21.63 22.95
C ILE A 421 9.50 -20.41 22.88
N ASP A 422 10.63 -20.51 22.19
CA ASP A 422 11.65 -19.45 22.17
C ASP A 422 11.68 -18.66 20.85
N TYR A 423 11.26 -19.29 19.77
CA TYR A 423 11.07 -18.68 18.46
C TYR A 423 9.87 -19.34 17.79
N PHE A 424 9.15 -18.65 16.93
CA PHE A 424 7.95 -19.19 16.30
C PHE A 424 7.82 -18.76 14.84
N TYR A 425 7.02 -19.54 14.11
CA TYR A 425 6.66 -19.25 12.74
C TYR A 425 5.48 -18.27 12.72
N PHE A 426 5.66 -17.13 12.06
CA PHE A 426 4.61 -16.13 11.85
C PHE A 426 4.09 -16.29 10.42
N PRO A 427 2.95 -16.96 10.20
CA PRO A 427 2.41 -17.19 8.86
C PRO A 427 2.19 -15.86 8.12
N PRO A 428 2.63 -15.72 6.86
CA PRO A 428 2.23 -14.59 6.06
C PRO A 428 0.73 -14.73 5.71
N SER A 429 0.09 -13.61 5.36
CA SER A 429 -1.33 -13.60 4.99
C SER A 429 -1.63 -14.53 3.80
N SER A 430 -0.63 -14.74 2.94
CA SER A 430 -0.68 -15.67 1.81
C SER A 430 -0.59 -17.16 2.18
N GLY A 431 -0.67 -17.49 3.48
CA GLY A 431 -0.53 -18.85 3.99
C GLY A 431 0.91 -19.38 3.99
N ARG A 432 1.07 -20.65 4.37
CA ARG A 432 2.39 -21.28 4.46
C ARG A 432 3.03 -21.37 3.07
N PRO A 433 4.25 -20.84 2.86
CA PRO A 433 4.95 -21.00 1.59
C PRO A 433 4.99 -22.48 1.20
N SER A 434 4.60 -22.78 -0.04
CA SER A 434 4.73 -24.14 -0.55
C SER A 434 6.20 -24.53 -0.56
N ARG A 435 6.50 -25.75 -0.10
CA ARG A 435 7.83 -26.29 -0.34
C ARG A 435 7.99 -26.58 -1.83
N GLY A 436 9.22 -26.64 -2.31
CA GLY A 436 9.48 -27.23 -3.62
C GLY A 436 8.98 -28.68 -3.62
N LEU A 437 7.85 -28.94 -4.29
CA LEU A 437 7.24 -30.27 -4.32
C LEU A 437 8.22 -31.24 -4.97
N HIS A 438 8.53 -32.32 -4.26
CA HIS A 438 9.35 -33.38 -4.81
C HIS A 438 8.52 -34.27 -5.73
N MET A 439 9.11 -34.65 -6.86
CA MET A 439 8.43 -35.44 -7.88
C MET A 439 8.99 -36.86 -7.91
N ILE A 440 8.14 -37.88 -7.78
CA ILE A 440 8.51 -39.30 -7.90
C ILE A 440 8.12 -39.82 -9.28
N ASN A 441 9.02 -40.57 -9.93
CA ASN A 441 8.71 -41.30 -11.16
C ASN A 441 8.02 -42.64 -10.87
N ILE A 442 6.86 -42.87 -11.49
CA ILE A 442 6.02 -44.06 -11.25
C ILE A 442 6.26 -45.16 -12.28
N GLU A 443 6.63 -44.81 -13.52
CA GLU A 443 6.80 -45.77 -14.63
C GLU A 443 7.99 -46.72 -14.41
N ALA A 444 8.96 -46.34 -13.58
CA ALA A 444 10.19 -47.10 -13.36
C ALA A 444 10.15 -48.04 -12.13
N GLY A 445 9.00 -48.24 -11.47
CA GLY A 445 8.91 -49.10 -10.28
C GLY A 445 9.57 -48.50 -9.02
N GLY A 446 9.81 -47.19 -8.99
CA GLY A 446 10.30 -46.42 -7.84
C GLY A 446 11.80 -46.05 -7.90
N LEU A 447 12.28 -45.33 -6.88
CA LEU A 447 13.37 -45.92 -6.10
C LEU A 447 14.76 -46.22 -6.72
N TYR A 448 15.32 -45.56 -7.75
CA TYR A 448 16.51 -46.16 -8.42
C TYR A 448 17.62 -46.54 -7.44
N ALA A 449 17.96 -47.82 -7.43
CA ALA A 449 19.04 -48.40 -6.64
C ALA A 449 20.16 -48.84 -7.59
N CYS A 450 21.40 -48.45 -7.28
CA CYS A 450 22.56 -48.94 -8.01
C CYS A 450 22.84 -50.40 -7.61
N MET A 451 22.77 -51.33 -8.57
CA MET A 451 23.04 -52.75 -8.32
C MET A 451 24.52 -53.05 -8.02
N HIS A 452 25.45 -52.17 -8.41
CA HIS A 452 26.88 -52.39 -8.20
C HIS A 452 27.36 -52.02 -6.79
N CYS A 453 26.73 -51.02 -6.16
CA CYS A 453 27.22 -50.54 -4.87
C CYS A 453 26.71 -51.36 -3.67
N ASN A 454 25.68 -52.19 -3.83
CA ASN A 454 25.01 -53.00 -2.79
C ASN A 454 24.84 -52.30 -1.42
N LEU A 455 24.82 -50.97 -1.43
CA LEU A 455 24.73 -50.12 -0.25
C LEU A 455 23.32 -49.54 -0.23
N PRO A 456 22.55 -49.73 0.86
CA PRO A 456 21.21 -49.17 0.99
C PRO A 456 21.18 -47.63 1.12
N ARG A 457 22.23 -46.91 0.70
CA ARG A 457 22.49 -45.50 1.05
C ARG A 457 22.59 -44.51 -0.11
N THR A 458 22.53 -44.91 -1.37
CA THR A 458 22.45 -43.96 -2.49
C THR A 458 21.11 -44.13 -3.19
N SER A 459 20.08 -43.48 -2.65
CA SER A 459 18.77 -43.36 -3.27
C SER A 459 18.86 -42.39 -4.44
N LEU A 460 18.93 -42.93 -5.66
CA LEU A 460 19.10 -42.15 -6.87
C LEU A 460 17.68 -41.85 -7.34
N LEU A 461 17.12 -40.73 -6.88
CA LEU A 461 15.71 -40.39 -7.12
C LEU A 461 15.43 -40.07 -8.60
N THR A 462 16.48 -39.77 -9.37
CA THR A 462 16.40 -39.48 -10.80
C THR A 462 17.38 -40.32 -11.60
N ASN A 463 17.04 -40.59 -12.87
CA ASN A 463 17.94 -41.28 -13.81
C ASN A 463 19.27 -40.53 -13.97
N GLN A 464 19.26 -39.20 -13.90
CA GLN A 464 20.48 -38.37 -13.94
C GLN A 464 21.36 -38.62 -12.71
N GLN A 465 20.80 -38.63 -11.51
CA GLN A 465 21.56 -38.98 -10.30
C GLN A 465 22.14 -40.39 -10.41
N LEU A 466 21.36 -41.35 -10.91
CA LEU A 466 21.85 -42.72 -11.15
C LEU A 466 23.02 -42.73 -12.13
N ARG A 467 22.92 -41.99 -13.24
CA ARG A 467 24.00 -41.86 -14.23
C ARG A 467 25.24 -41.18 -13.67
N MET A 468 25.10 -40.15 -12.82
CA MET A 468 26.25 -39.51 -12.17
C MET A 468 26.92 -40.47 -11.18
N HIS A 469 26.13 -41.16 -10.35
CA HIS A 469 26.64 -42.16 -9.42
C HIS A 469 27.36 -43.33 -10.11
N LEU A 470 26.85 -43.77 -11.26
CA LEU A 470 27.49 -44.80 -12.10
C LEU A 470 28.73 -44.30 -12.86
N LYS A 471 28.95 -42.97 -12.95
CA LYS A 471 30.17 -42.39 -13.53
C LYS A 471 31.27 -42.17 -12.48
N ASP A 472 30.87 -41.91 -11.24
CA ASP A 472 31.79 -41.69 -10.11
C ASP A 472 32.31 -43.01 -9.49
N LYS A 473 31.82 -44.16 -9.98
CA LYS A 473 32.16 -45.53 -9.55
C LYS A 473 32.70 -46.30 -10.72
#